data_AF-A0A968RL96-F1
#
_entry.id   AF-A0A968RL96-F1
#
_cell.length_a   1.000
_cell.length_b   1.000
_cell.length_c   1.000
_cell.angle_alpha   90.00
_cell.angle_beta   90.00
_cell.angle_gamma   90.00
#
_symmetry.space_group_name_H-M   'P 1'
#
loop_
_entity.id
_entity.type
_entity.pdbx_description
1 polymer ?
#
loop_
_entity_poly.entity_id
_entity_poly.type
_entity_poly.pdbx_seq_one_letter_code
_entity_poly.pdbx_strand_id
1 'polypeptide(L)'
;MKYIFALLLFVWSVPVSAKYYFEYSVKAKQAYESIMSLRFKEAAIIIQEIKNTEPDNAIVLHLEDYMDFFKVYINEDFNEFKRLEPGKEKRIAQIAQGDEKSPYYLFCKQIFAYIGR
;
A
#
# COMPACT_ATOMS: atom_id res chain seq x y z
N MET A 1 -0.79 5.06 -48.42
CA MET A 1 -1.51 3.94 -47.76
C MET A 1 -0.62 3.05 -46.90
N LYS A 2 0.58 2.63 -47.36
CA LYS A 2 1.47 1.70 -46.61
C LYS A 2 2.03 2.26 -45.28
N TYR A 3 2.31 3.56 -45.22
CA TYR A 3 2.86 4.22 -44.01
C TYR A 3 1.81 4.58 -42.95
N ILE A 4 0.52 4.65 -43.33
CA ILE A 4 -0.58 4.95 -42.39
C ILE A 4 -0.79 3.77 -41.44
N PHE A 5 -0.64 2.54 -41.94
CA PHE A 5 -0.69 1.32 -41.13
C PHE A 5 0.48 1.21 -40.13
N ALA A 6 1.68 1.66 -40.54
CA ALA A 6 2.85 1.70 -39.66
C ALA A 6 2.71 2.78 -38.56
N LEU A 7 2.07 3.92 -38.87
CA LEU A 7 1.83 4.99 -37.91
C LEU A 7 0.78 4.61 -36.86
N LEU A 8 -0.24 3.83 -37.25
CA LEU A 8 -1.25 3.29 -36.33
C LEU A 8 -0.69 2.25 -35.34
N LEU A 9 0.27 1.42 -35.77
CA LEU A 9 0.94 0.45 -34.89
C LEU A 9 1.87 1.12 -33.86
N PHE A 10 2.45 2.28 -34.18
CA PHE A 10 3.32 3.02 -33.26
C PHE A 10 2.55 3.78 -32.16
N VAL A 11 1.28 4.13 -32.39
CA VAL A 11 0.44 4.79 -31.37
C VAL A 11 -0.04 3.79 -30.31
N TRP A 12 -0.03 2.49 -30.59
CA TRP A 12 -0.48 1.45 -29.65
C TRP A 12 0.59 0.94 -28.68
N SER A 13 1.85 1.35 -28.84
CA SER A 13 2.94 0.95 -27.95
C SER A 13 3.13 1.87 -26.74
N VAL A 14 2.20 2.81 -26.48
CA VAL A 14 2.26 3.63 -25.26
C VAL A 14 1.99 2.72 -24.05
N PRO A 15 2.95 2.51 -23.15
CA PRO A 15 2.71 1.74 -21.95
C PRO A 15 1.73 2.51 -21.07
N VAL A 16 0.50 2.00 -20.96
CA VAL A 16 -0.43 2.43 -19.91
C VAL A 16 0.11 1.85 -18.60
N SER A 17 0.82 2.67 -17.84
CA SER A 17 1.10 2.34 -16.45
C SER A 17 -0.20 2.52 -15.68
N ALA A 18 -0.80 1.41 -15.24
CA ALA A 18 -1.85 1.49 -14.23
C ALA A 18 -1.26 2.11 -12.96
N LYS A 19 -1.93 3.11 -12.40
CA LYS A 19 -1.56 3.61 -11.06
C LYS A 19 -1.96 2.56 -10.03
N TYR A 20 -1.24 2.49 -8.91
CA TYR A 20 -1.71 1.71 -7.76
C TYR A 20 -3.10 2.19 -7.36
N TYR A 21 -4.03 1.26 -7.16
CA TYR A 21 -5.38 1.59 -6.71
C TYR A 21 -5.47 1.39 -5.19
N PHE A 22 -6.52 1.94 -4.58
CA PHE A 22 -6.77 1.75 -3.17
C PHE A 22 -8.16 1.17 -2.98
N GLU A 23 -8.22 -0.09 -2.58
CA GLU A 23 -9.47 -0.77 -2.29
C GLU A 23 -9.33 -1.64 -1.04
N TYR A 24 -10.26 -1.50 -0.11
CA TYR A 24 -10.43 -2.50 0.94
C TYR A 24 -11.19 -3.71 0.36
N SER A 25 -10.47 -4.56 -0.37
CA SER A 25 -10.98 -5.86 -0.83
C SER A 25 -11.45 -6.72 0.34
N VAL A 26 -12.12 -7.84 0.07
CA VAL A 26 -12.56 -8.78 1.12
C VAL A 26 -11.38 -9.22 1.99
N LYS A 27 -10.24 -9.55 1.37
CA LYS A 27 -9.02 -9.92 2.10
C LYS A 27 -8.43 -8.75 2.87
N ALA A 28 -8.40 -7.55 2.28
CA ALA A 28 -7.91 -6.36 2.98
C ALA A 28 -8.75 -6.03 4.23
N LYS A 29 -10.07 -6.23 4.17
CA LYS A 29 -10.96 -6.10 5.34
C LYS A 29 -10.65 -7.16 6.40
N GLN A 30 -10.44 -8.42 6.01
CA GLN A 30 -10.06 -9.49 6.94
C GLN A 30 -8.72 -9.21 7.62
N ALA A 31 -7.72 -8.74 6.86
CA ALA A 31 -6.44 -8.31 7.43
C ALA A 31 -6.63 -7.16 8.41
N TYR A 32 -7.43 -6.14 8.05
CA TYR A 32 -7.74 -5.02 8.93
C TYR A 32 -8.40 -5.49 10.25
N GLU A 33 -9.42 -6.34 10.18
CA GLU A 33 -10.08 -6.91 11.35
C GLU A 33 -9.11 -7.69 12.25
N SER A 34 -8.21 -8.48 11.65
CA SER A 34 -7.18 -9.22 12.38
C SER A 34 -6.14 -8.30 13.03
N ILE A 35 -5.74 -7.20 12.38
CA ILE A 35 -4.87 -6.17 12.97
C ILE A 35 -5.56 -5.52 14.17
N MET A 36 -6.81 -5.07 14.01
CA MET A 36 -7.57 -4.42 15.07
C MET A 36 -7.84 -5.35 16.27
N SER A 37 -7.88 -6.67 16.02
CA SER A 37 -7.99 -7.69 17.05
C SER A 37 -6.63 -8.16 17.60
N LEU A 38 -5.53 -7.50 17.22
CA LEU A 38 -4.15 -7.82 17.61
C LEU A 38 -3.67 -9.22 17.20
N ARG A 39 -4.33 -9.86 16.25
CA ARG A 39 -3.95 -11.18 15.68
C ARG A 39 -2.90 -10.99 14.58
N PHE A 40 -1.73 -10.48 14.94
CA PHE A 40 -0.70 -10.06 13.96
C PHE A 40 -0.15 -11.18 13.08
N LYS A 41 -0.07 -12.42 13.60
CA LYS A 41 0.36 -13.57 12.80
C LYS A 41 -0.61 -13.86 11.66
N GLU A 42 -1.91 -13.82 11.96
CA GLU A 42 -2.97 -14.01 10.97
C GLU A 42 -2.99 -12.87 9.97
N ALA A 43 -2.93 -11.62 10.46
CA ALA A 43 -2.86 -10.45 9.60
C ALA A 43 -1.66 -10.51 8.63
N ALA A 44 -0.48 -10.93 9.10
CA ALA A 44 0.71 -11.05 8.25
C ALA A 44 0.54 -12.08 7.12
N ILE A 45 -0.14 -13.19 7.38
CA ILE A 45 -0.46 -14.20 6.36
C ILE A 45 -1.38 -13.60 5.30
N ILE A 46 -2.46 -12.93 5.72
CA ILE A 46 -3.44 -12.34 4.80
C ILE A 46 -2.78 -11.19 3.99
N ILE A 47 -1.95 -10.36 4.63
CA ILE A 47 -1.18 -9.31 3.95
C ILE A 47 -0.29 -9.91 2.86
N GLN A 48 0.42 -11.00 3.16
CA GLN A 48 1.28 -11.64 2.16
C GLN A 48 0.45 -12.21 1.00
N GLU A 49 -0.75 -12.71 1.28
CA GLU A 49 -1.68 -13.16 0.25
C GLU A 49 -2.15 -12.00 -0.63
N ILE A 50 -2.53 -10.84 -0.05
CA ILE A 50 -2.90 -9.63 -0.79
C ILE A 50 -1.76 -9.20 -1.71
N LYS A 51 -0.51 -9.16 -1.22
CA LYS A 51 0.67 -8.80 -2.03
C LYS A 51 0.86 -9.71 -3.23
N ASN A 52 0.44 -10.97 -3.12
CA ASN A 52 0.55 -11.95 -4.20
C ASN A 52 -0.63 -11.89 -5.17
N THR A 53 -1.86 -11.69 -4.68
CA THR A 53 -3.09 -11.76 -5.51
C THR A 53 -3.58 -10.40 -6.01
N GLU A 54 -3.22 -9.32 -5.32
CA GLU A 54 -3.62 -7.94 -5.61
C GLU A 54 -2.38 -7.02 -5.54
N PRO A 55 -1.34 -7.26 -6.37
CA PRO A 55 -0.06 -6.55 -6.25
C PRO A 55 -0.15 -5.03 -6.46
N ASP A 56 -1.19 -4.57 -7.15
CA ASP A 56 -1.42 -3.16 -7.43
C ASP A 56 -2.33 -2.47 -6.38
N ASN A 57 -2.80 -3.19 -5.36
CA ASN A 57 -3.62 -2.64 -4.30
C ASN A 57 -2.77 -1.99 -3.19
N ALA A 58 -2.64 -0.67 -3.23
CA ALA A 58 -1.84 0.10 -2.28
C ALA A 58 -2.40 0.12 -0.84
N ILE A 59 -3.64 -0.35 -0.59
CA ILE A 59 -4.15 -0.49 0.78
C ILE A 59 -3.29 -1.45 1.61
N VAL A 60 -2.59 -2.39 0.99
CA VAL A 60 -1.69 -3.29 1.72
C VAL A 60 -0.58 -2.55 2.48
N LEU A 61 -0.13 -1.39 1.95
CA LEU A 61 0.86 -0.55 2.59
C LEU A 61 0.31 0.08 3.87
N HIS A 62 -0.96 0.51 3.84
CA HIS A 62 -1.65 1.00 5.04
C HIS A 62 -1.79 -0.10 6.09
N LEU A 63 -2.13 -1.34 5.69
CA LEU A 63 -2.26 -2.46 6.62
C LEU A 63 -0.93 -2.84 7.27
N GLU A 64 0.17 -2.86 6.51
CA GLU A 64 1.52 -3.07 7.05
C GLU A 64 1.87 -1.96 8.05
N ASP A 65 1.55 -0.71 7.75
CA ASP A 65 1.83 0.43 8.64
C ASP A 65 1.04 0.36 9.95
N TYR A 66 -0.26 0.06 9.88
CA TYR A 66 -1.10 -0.13 11.06
C TYR A 66 -0.58 -1.27 11.94
N MET A 67 -0.18 -2.39 11.33
CA MET A 67 0.40 -3.50 12.07
C MET A 67 1.71 -3.12 12.77
N ASP A 68 2.59 -2.36 12.10
CA ASP A 68 3.83 -1.86 12.68
C ASP A 68 3.57 -0.88 13.84
N PHE A 69 2.62 0.04 13.67
CA PHE A 69 2.19 0.98 14.71
C PHE A 69 1.75 0.24 15.98
N PHE A 70 0.85 -0.74 15.86
CA PHE A 70 0.37 -1.46 17.03
C PHE A 70 1.48 -2.28 17.70
N LYS A 71 2.41 -2.88 16.95
CA LYS A 71 3.55 -3.59 17.54
C LYS A 71 4.42 -2.65 18.36
N VAL A 72 4.82 -1.51 17.78
CA VAL A 72 5.64 -0.51 18.48
C VAL A 72 4.91 0.02 19.71
N TYR A 73 3.63 0.37 19.56
CA TYR A 73 2.84 0.97 20.64
C TYR A 73 2.61 0.00 21.80
N ILE A 74 2.37 -1.28 21.53
CA ILE A 74 2.07 -2.28 22.57
C ILE A 74 3.34 -2.82 23.23
N ASN A 75 4.38 -3.08 22.46
CA ASN A 75 5.61 -3.67 22.99
C ASN A 75 6.53 -2.64 23.63
N GLU A 76 6.37 -1.36 23.29
CA GLU A 76 7.20 -0.24 23.76
C GLU A 76 8.73 -0.48 23.60
N ASP A 77 9.11 -1.36 22.66
CA ASP A 77 10.50 -1.72 22.41
C ASP A 77 11.14 -0.74 21.42
N PHE A 78 12.11 0.02 21.91
CA PHE A 78 12.86 0.97 21.09
C PHE A 78 13.63 0.32 19.94
N ASN A 79 14.12 -0.92 20.11
CA ASN A 79 14.81 -1.63 19.04
C ASN A 79 13.83 -2.06 17.95
N GLU A 80 12.63 -2.47 18.32
CA GLU A 80 11.55 -2.75 17.37
C GLU A 80 11.15 -1.48 16.61
N PHE A 81 10.98 -0.36 17.29
CA PHE A 81 10.76 0.94 16.63
C PHE A 81 11.86 1.26 15.62
N LYS A 82 13.13 1.21 16.04
CA LYS A 82 14.28 1.48 15.16
C LYS A 82 14.32 0.58 13.93
N ARG A 83 13.87 -0.66 14.05
CA ARG A 83 13.81 -1.63 12.95
C ARG A 83 12.67 -1.32 11.98
N LEU A 84 11.51 -0.88 12.47
CA LEU A 84 10.30 -0.67 11.66
C LEU A 84 10.21 0.73 11.07
N GLU A 85 10.78 1.73 11.74
CA GLU A 85 10.71 3.15 11.34
C GLU A 85 11.17 3.43 9.90
N PRO A 86 12.25 2.82 9.37
CA PRO A 86 12.65 3.02 7.97
C PRO A 86 11.63 2.50 6.95
N GLY A 87 10.83 1.49 7.30
CA GLY A 87 9.82 0.90 6.42
C GLY A 87 8.71 1.89 6.08
N LYS A 88 8.43 2.80 7.00
CA LYS A 88 7.45 3.88 6.89
C LYS A 88 7.69 4.78 5.67
N GLU A 89 8.90 5.35 5.56
CA GLU A 89 9.26 6.26 4.46
C GLU A 89 9.15 5.60 3.08
N LYS A 90 9.52 4.32 3.01
CA LYS A 90 9.36 3.51 1.80
C LYS A 90 7.88 3.39 1.41
N ARG A 91 7.00 3.09 2.36
CA ARG A 91 5.55 2.97 2.10
C ARG A 91 4.95 4.30 1.65
N ILE A 92 5.37 5.43 2.22
CA ILE A 92 4.94 6.77 1.78
C ILE A 92 5.29 7.00 0.31
N ALA A 93 6.54 6.73 -0.06
CA ALA A 93 7.00 6.89 -1.44
C ALA A 93 6.22 5.99 -2.42
N GLN A 94 5.75 4.82 -1.97
CA GLN A 94 4.90 3.92 -2.76
C GLN A 94 3.45 4.42 -2.85
N ILE A 95 2.85 4.87 -1.74
CA ILE A 95 1.50 5.46 -1.72
C ILE A 95 1.41 6.67 -2.64
N ALA A 96 2.47 7.48 -2.71
CA ALA A 96 2.53 8.65 -3.59
C ALA A 96 2.37 8.32 -5.09
N GLN A 97 2.60 7.06 -5.49
CA GLN A 97 2.46 6.58 -6.88
C GLN A 97 1.03 6.08 -7.19
N GLY A 98 0.14 6.07 -6.20
CA GLY A 98 -1.23 5.60 -6.38
C GLY A 98 -2.20 6.61 -7.02
N ASP A 99 -3.43 6.17 -7.23
CA ASP A 99 -4.49 6.98 -7.81
C ASP A 99 -4.99 8.04 -6.83
N GLU A 100 -4.59 9.29 -7.10
CA GLU A 100 -4.98 10.49 -6.35
C GLU A 100 -6.50 10.74 -6.32
N LYS A 101 -7.26 10.14 -7.26
CA LYS A 101 -8.72 10.25 -7.29
C LYS A 101 -9.39 9.34 -6.27
N SER A 102 -8.68 8.36 -5.73
CA SER A 102 -9.24 7.50 -4.70
C SER A 102 -9.52 8.30 -3.43
N PRO A 103 -10.69 8.11 -2.78
CA PRO A 103 -10.95 8.72 -1.48
C PRO A 103 -9.94 8.29 -0.40
N TYR A 104 -9.27 7.15 -0.60
CA TYR A 104 -8.27 6.63 0.34
C TYR A 104 -6.87 7.18 0.11
N TYR A 105 -6.59 7.86 -1.01
CA TYR A 105 -5.24 8.35 -1.31
C TYR A 105 -4.71 9.28 -0.22
N LEU A 106 -5.50 10.32 0.12
CA LEU A 106 -5.12 11.25 1.17
C LEU A 106 -5.12 10.59 2.54
N PHE A 107 -6.05 9.67 2.81
CA PHE A 107 -6.10 8.94 4.06
C PHE A 107 -4.81 8.15 4.31
N CYS A 108 -4.35 7.36 3.33
CA CYS A 108 -3.11 6.61 3.42
C CYS A 108 -1.86 7.51 3.45
N LYS A 109 -1.93 8.70 2.82
CA LYS A 109 -0.84 9.69 2.81
C LYS A 109 -0.73 10.48 4.13
N GLN A 110 -1.86 10.77 4.79
CA GLN A 110 -1.95 11.70 5.92
C GLN A 110 -1.48 11.11 7.26
N ILE A 111 -1.37 9.79 7.37
CA ILE A 111 -0.88 9.09 8.58
C ILE A 111 0.47 9.65 9.08
N PHE A 112 1.22 10.40 8.26
CA PHE A 112 2.52 10.98 8.61
C PHE A 112 2.58 12.49 8.81
N ALA A 113 1.48 13.22 8.61
CA ALA A 113 1.51 14.68 8.78
C ALA A 113 1.68 15.14 10.25
N TYR A 114 1.59 14.23 11.23
CA TYR A 114 1.49 14.58 12.65
C TYR A 114 2.65 14.13 13.55
N ILE A 115 3.63 13.35 13.06
CA ILE A 115 4.70 12.79 13.92
C ILE A 115 6.08 13.43 13.61
N GLY A 116 6.13 14.39 12.69
CA GLY A 116 7.35 15.10 12.29
C GLY A 116 7.36 16.60 12.57
N ARG A 117 6.50 17.09 13.48
CA ARG A 117 6.58 18.45 14.04
C ARG A 117 6.84 18.40 15.53
#